data_AF-A0A971G1X8-F1
#
_entry.id   AF-A0A971G1X8-F1
#
_cell.length_a   1.000
_cell.length_b   1.000
_cell.length_c   1.000
_cell.angle_alpha   90.00
_cell.angle_beta   90.00
_cell.angle_gamma   90.00
#
_symmetry.space_group_name_H-M   'P 1'
#
loop_
_entity.id
_entity.type
_entity.pdbx_description
1 polymer ?
#
loop_
_entity_poly.entity_id
_entity_poly.type
_entity_poly.pdbx_seq_one_letter_code
_entity_poly.pdbx_strand_id
1 'polypeptide(L)'
;MERPMKFEHNRWVGDKRVQRVHDLDHCEPDVIAELMEARTYLAFGPDSLPEARNRGYRLCSCPGTVAAHRAEVDADATADA
;
A
#
# COMPACT_ATOMS: atom_id res chain seq x y z
N MET A 1 -2.03 -9.31 -12.51
CA MET A 1 -1.36 -8.08 -12.99
C MET A 1 0.10 -8.19 -12.57
N GLU A 2 1.03 -7.86 -13.45
CA GLU A 2 2.47 -7.92 -13.15
C GLU A 2 2.87 -6.71 -12.31
N ARG A 3 3.66 -6.92 -11.24
CA ARG A 3 4.09 -5.83 -10.36
C ARG A 3 4.92 -4.83 -11.19
N PRO A 4 4.70 -3.50 -11.06
CA PRO A 4 5.44 -2.54 -11.86
C PRO A 4 6.96 -2.68 -11.64
N MET A 5 7.75 -2.75 -12.71
CA MET A 5 9.21 -2.99 -12.63
C MET A 5 9.96 -2.03 -11.69
N LYS A 6 9.48 -0.79 -11.52
CA LYS A 6 10.09 0.20 -10.60
C LYS A 6 9.84 -0.10 -9.11
N PHE A 7 8.96 -1.04 -8.80
CA PHE A 7 8.48 -1.38 -7.46
C PHE A 7 8.49 -2.89 -7.21
N GLU A 8 9.33 -3.64 -7.93
CA GLU A 8 9.44 -5.10 -7.77
C GLU A 8 9.69 -5.51 -6.30
N HIS A 9 10.43 -4.68 -5.56
CA HIS A 9 10.79 -4.88 -4.16
C HIS A 9 9.98 -4.05 -3.17
N ASN A 10 8.93 -3.35 -3.61
CA ASN A 10 8.08 -2.54 -2.75
C ASN A 10 6.67 -3.11 -2.69
N ARG A 11 6.15 -3.32 -1.48
CA ARG A 11 4.74 -3.58 -1.24
C ARG A 11 3.96 -2.27 -1.15
N TRP A 12 4.55 -1.23 -0.54
CA TRP A 12 3.85 0.00 -0.22
C TRP A 12 4.25 1.15 -1.16
N VAL A 13 3.30 1.65 -1.94
CA VAL A 13 3.50 2.79 -2.83
C VAL A 13 2.54 3.92 -2.49
N GLY A 14 3.10 5.12 -2.30
CA GLY A 14 2.34 6.32 -1.96
C GLY A 14 1.93 7.10 -3.21
N ASP A 15 0.65 7.41 -3.36
CA ASP A 15 0.15 8.41 -4.30
C ASP A 15 0.33 9.82 -3.72
N LYS A 16 1.18 10.62 -4.35
CA LYS A 16 1.48 11.98 -3.88
C LYS A 16 0.35 12.98 -4.14
N ARG A 17 -0.60 12.67 -5.04
CA ARG A 17 -1.72 13.55 -5.39
C ARG A 17 -2.74 13.64 -4.25
N VAL A 18 -2.97 12.51 -3.58
CA VAL A 18 -4.05 12.35 -2.58
C VAL A 18 -3.54 11.89 -1.20
N GLN A 19 -2.22 11.73 -1.03
CA GLN A 19 -1.58 11.21 0.18
C GLN A 19 -2.18 9.88 0.64
N ARG A 20 -2.39 8.96 -0.31
CA ARG A 20 -2.85 7.59 -0.06
C ARG A 20 -1.74 6.59 -0.29
N VAL A 21 -1.64 5.58 0.56
CA VAL A 21 -0.70 4.47 0.40
C VAL A 21 -1.44 3.23 -0.06
N HIS A 22 -0.93 2.62 -1.13
CA HIS A 22 -1.48 1.46 -1.80
C HIS A 22 -0.62 0.23 -1.52
N ASP A 23 -1.28 -0.89 -1.24
CA ASP A 23 -0.65 -2.20 -1.13
C ASP A 23 -0.64 -2.85 -2.50
N LEU A 24 0.52 -2.96 -3.15
CA LEU A 24 0.62 -3.52 -4.51
C LEU A 24 0.14 -4.97 -4.60
N ASP A 25 0.05 -5.69 -3.47
CA ASP A 25 -0.31 -7.10 -3.44
C ASP A 25 -1.81 -7.34 -3.27
N HIS A 26 -2.51 -6.36 -2.70
CA HIS A 26 -3.92 -6.49 -2.32
C HIS A 26 -4.82 -5.35 -2.86
N CYS A 27 -4.25 -4.38 -3.59
CA CYS A 27 -5.02 -3.31 -4.20
C CYS A 27 -5.67 -3.78 -5.51
N GLU A 28 -6.76 -3.11 -5.88
CA GLU A 28 -7.44 -3.38 -7.15
C GLU A 28 -6.53 -3.04 -8.34
N PRO A 29 -6.45 -3.90 -9.37
CA PRO A 29 -5.57 -3.69 -10.53
C PRO A 29 -5.75 -2.33 -11.21
N ASP A 30 -7.00 -1.87 -11.36
CA ASP A 30 -7.32 -0.59 -12.02
C ASP A 30 -6.78 0.62 -11.24
N VAL A 31 -6.76 0.53 -9.90
CA VAL A 31 -6.20 1.59 -9.04
C VAL A 31 -4.68 1.66 -9.21
N ILE A 32 -4.02 0.52 -9.33
CA ILE A 32 -2.57 0.46 -9.60
C ILE A 32 -2.27 0.97 -11.01
N ALA A 33 -3.07 0.61 -12.01
CA ALA A 33 -2.92 1.10 -13.38
C ALA A 33 -3.05 2.63 -13.44
N GLU A 34 -4.06 3.21 -12.79
CA GLU A 34 -4.24 4.66 -12.70
C GLU A 34 -3.06 5.35 -11.99
N LEU A 35 -2.57 4.78 -10.89
CA LEU A 35 -1.40 5.28 -10.18
C LEU A 35 -0.15 5.29 -11.06
N MET A 36 0.06 4.22 -11.84
CA MET A 36 1.19 4.11 -12.77
C MET A 36 1.06 5.12 -13.92
N GLU A 37 -0.14 5.32 -14.46
CA GLU A 37 -0.41 6.31 -15.51
C GLU A 37 -0.15 7.74 -15.01
N ALA A 38 -0.57 8.05 -13.78
CA ALA A 38 -0.37 9.35 -13.14
C ALA A 38 1.10 9.70 -12.90
N ARG A 39 1.99 8.69 -12.84
CA ARG A 39 3.46 8.82 -12.64
C ARG A 39 3.86 9.68 -11.43
N THR A 40 2.95 9.84 -10.47
CA THR A 40 3.08 10.76 -9.34
C THR A 40 3.01 9.96 -8.05
N TYR A 41 4.08 9.24 -7.78
CA TYR A 41 4.15 8.25 -6.69
C TYR A 41 5.50 8.30 -5.97
N LEU A 42 5.59 7.65 -4.81
CA LEU A 42 6.84 7.43 -4.10
C LEU A 42 6.88 6.07 -3.40
N ALA A 43 8.09 5.55 -3.20
CA ALA A 43 8.37 4.45 -2.28
C ALA A 43 8.76 5.00 -0.90
N PHE A 44 8.54 4.18 0.12
CA PHE A 44 8.91 4.49 1.49
C PHE A 44 10.22 3.80 1.86
N GLY A 45 10.99 4.43 2.75
CA GLY A 45 12.21 3.88 3.31
C GLY A 45 12.15 4.05 4.81
N PRO A 46 11.88 2.98 5.60
CA PRO A 46 11.62 1.58 5.18
C PRO A 46 10.29 1.35 4.44
N ASP A 47 10.17 0.23 3.70
CA ASP A 47 8.94 -0.16 2.99
C ASP A 47 7.89 -0.74 3.95
N SER A 48 7.28 0.13 4.75
CA SER A 48 6.30 -0.29 5.76
C SER A 48 5.13 0.68 5.85
N LEU A 49 3.96 0.15 6.21
CA LEU A 49 2.78 0.96 6.44
C LEU A 49 2.96 1.97 7.60
N PRO A 50 3.63 1.64 8.72
CA PRO A 50 3.99 2.63 9.74
C PRO A 50 4.81 3.80 9.18
N GLU A 51 5.80 3.55 8.33
CA GLU A 51 6.59 4.64 7.72
C GLU A 51 5.73 5.55 6.83
N ALA A 52 4.84 4.98 6.02
CA ALA A 52 3.91 5.75 5.23
C ALA A 52 3.00 6.64 6.11
N ARG A 53 2.47 6.08 7.21
CA ARG A 53 1.64 6.82 8.17
C ARG A 53 2.41 7.96 8.84
N ASN A 54 3.66 7.74 9.21
CA ASN A 54 4.55 8.78 9.77
C ASN A 54 4.76 9.94 8.80
N ARG A 55 4.71 9.69 7.49
CA ARG A 55 4.77 10.72 6.43
C ARG A 55 3.41 11.34 6.07
N GLY A 56 2.37 11.08 6.86
CA GLY A 56 1.03 11.65 6.66
C GLY A 56 0.12 10.86 5.73
N TYR A 57 0.59 9.76 5.14
CA TYR A 57 -0.22 8.96 4.23
C TYR A 57 -1.32 8.18 4.96
N ARG A 58 -2.46 8.03 4.30
CA ARG A 58 -3.58 7.20 4.75
C ARG A 58 -3.71 5.96 3.89
N LEU A 59 -4.06 4.83 4.48
CA LEU A 59 -4.29 3.60 3.72
C LEU A 59 -5.37 3.84 2.65
N CYS A 60 -5.15 3.27 1.46
CA CYS A 60 -6.16 3.20 0.40
C CYS A 60 -7.45 2.55 0.94
N SER A 61 -8.60 3.04 0.49
CA SER A 61 -9.92 2.49 0.87
C SER A 61 -10.34 1.27 0.04
N CYS A 62 -9.44 0.75 -0.78
CA CYS A 62 -9.66 -0.44 -1.59
C CYS A 62 -10.00 -1.65 -0.69
N PRO A 63 -11.10 -2.38 -0.96
CA PRO A 63 -11.56 -3.46 -0.09
C PRO A 63 -10.49 -4.52 0.17
N GLY A 64 -9.75 -4.94 -0.87
CA GLY A 64 -8.68 -5.94 -0.75
C GLY A 64 -7.57 -5.51 0.22
N THR A 65 -7.04 -4.29 0.07
CA THR A 65 -6.02 -3.74 0.97
C THR A 65 -6.52 -3.59 2.41
N VAL A 66 -7.75 -3.12 2.60
CA VAL A 66 -8.32 -2.96 3.95
C VAL A 66 -8.54 -4.31 4.61
N ALA A 67 -9.03 -5.31 3.87
CA ALA A 67 -9.24 -6.66 4.37
C ALA A 67 -7.91 -7.33 4.75
N ALA A 68 -6.90 -7.26 3.87
CA ALA A 68 -5.58 -7.82 4.12
C ALA A 68 -4.93 -7.21 5.37
N HIS A 69 -4.94 -5.88 5.49
CA HIS A 69 -4.36 -5.21 6.65
C HIS A 69 -5.11 -5.54 7.96
N ARG A 70 -6.44 -5.65 7.92
CA ARG A 70 -7.21 -6.07 9.10
C ARG A 70 -6.85 -7.49 9.52
N ALA A 71 -6.79 -8.42 8.57
CA ALA A 71 -6.40 -9.81 8.84
C ALA A 71 -4.99 -9.92 9.44
N GLU A 72 -4.04 -9.12 8.96
CA GLU A 72 -2.68 -9.05 9.52
C GLU A 72 -2.69 -8.53 10.98
N VAL A 73 -3.46 -7.48 11.26
CA VAL A 73 -3.58 -6.93 12.62
C VAL A 73 -4.27 -7.91 13.56
N ASP A 74 -5.32 -8.59 13.11
CA ASP A 74 -6.04 -9.59 13.90
C ASP A 74 -5.15 -10.81 14.20
N ALA A 75 -4.35 -11.25 13.23
CA ALA A 75 -3.41 -12.36 13.40
C ALA A 75 -2.32 -12.02 14.44
N ASP A 76 -1.76 -10.81 14.38
CA ASP A 76 -0.78 -10.32 15.36
C ASP A 76 -1.36 -10.27 16.78
N ALA A 77 -2.60 -9.78 16.91
CA ALA A 77 -3.30 -9.74 18.20
C ALA A 77 -3.54 -11.13 18.81
N THR A 78 -3.75 -12.17 17.98
CA THR A 78 -3.90 -13.54 18.46
C THR A 78 -2.58 -14.25 18.80
N ALA A 79 -1.44 -13.75 18.32
CA ALA A 79 -0.14 -14.35 18.58
C ALA A 79 0.46 -13.96 19.95
N ASP A 80 -0.03 -12.88 20.55
CA ASP A 80 0.40 -12.36 21.87
C ASP A 80 -0.46 -12.90 23.04
N ALA A 81 -1.44 -13.78 22.77
CA ALA A 81 -2.38 -14.36 23.73
C ALA A 81 -2.06 -15.81 24.09
#